data_AF-K1TEI5-F1
#
_entry.id   AF-K1TEI5-F1
#
_cell.length_a   1.000
_cell.length_b   1.000
_cell.length_c   1.000
_cell.angle_alpha   90.00
_cell.angle_beta   90.00
_cell.angle_gamma   90.00
#
_symmetry.space_group_name_H-M   'P 1'
#
loop_
_entity.id
_entity.type
_entity.pdbx_description
1 polymer ?
#
loop_
_entity_poly.entity_id
_entity_poly.type
_entity_poly.pdbx_seq_one_letter_code
_entity_poly.pdbx_strand_id
1 'polypeptide(L)'
;MAYNSLYEWQEIEALELGNKKIDELRKEINNINIQMIKFSLLGETILEWNDKDIEHYHARRMAMDSMLCRFKATYPAERIDSVRSLLEDKERQMFQIVRLMDEQQSINKKIANQIPVIVQKSVQEQSKKPKRKGF
;
A
#
# COMPACT_ATOMS: atom_id res chain seq x y z
N MET A 1 3.34 18.66 60.31
CA MET A 1 4.24 17.68 59.69
C MET A 1 3.49 16.58 58.93
N ALA A 2 2.45 15.94 59.48
CA ALA A 2 1.69 14.89 58.78
C ALA A 2 0.94 15.36 57.50
N TYR A 3 0.42 16.60 57.48
CA TYR A 3 -0.28 17.17 56.32
C TYR A 3 0.63 17.34 55.08
N ASN A 4 1.90 17.68 55.30
CA ASN A 4 2.88 17.85 54.22
C ASN A 4 3.23 16.51 53.57
N SER A 5 3.39 15.46 54.38
CA SER A 5 3.70 14.12 53.88
C SER A 5 2.54 13.52 53.07
N LEU A 6 1.28 13.72 53.48
CA LEU A 6 0.12 13.23 52.72
C LEU A 6 0.01 13.93 51.35
N TYR A 7 0.25 15.23 51.30
CA TYR A 7 0.28 16.00 50.06
C TYR A 7 1.40 15.53 49.11
N GLU A 8 2.61 15.35 49.63
CA GLU A 8 3.75 14.82 48.87
C GLU A 8 3.47 13.42 48.32
N TRP A 9 2.82 12.54 49.11
CA TRP A 9 2.41 11.21 48.64
C TRP A 9 1.38 11.27 47.50
N GLN A 10 0.38 12.14 47.59
CA GLN A 10 -0.62 12.32 46.54
C GLN A 10 0.01 12.87 45.25
N GLU A 11 0.99 13.76 45.37
CA GLU A 11 1.73 14.30 44.22
C GLU A 11 2.56 13.21 43.53
N ILE A 12 3.24 12.36 44.30
CA ILE A 12 3.98 11.20 43.77
C ILE A 12 3.04 10.23 43.06
N GLU A 13 1.89 9.91 43.66
CA GLU A 13 0.90 9.00 43.06
C GLU A 13 0.34 9.54 41.73
N ALA A 14 0.06 10.85 41.67
CA ALA A 14 -0.37 11.51 40.44
C ALA A 14 0.71 11.45 39.33
N LEU A 15 1.98 11.64 39.70
CA LEU A 15 3.12 11.53 38.79
C LEU A 15 3.31 10.09 38.29
N GLU A 16 3.19 9.09 39.16
CA GLU A 16 3.27 7.68 38.77
C GLU A 16 2.15 7.28 37.80
N LEU A 17 0.92 7.73 38.05
CA LEU A 17 -0.20 7.52 37.14
C LEU A 17 0.05 8.19 35.78
N GLY A 18 0.60 9.42 35.78
CA GLY A 18 1.02 10.12 34.58
C GLY A 18 2.07 9.33 33.79
N ASN A 19 3.10 8.82 34.46
CA ASN A 19 4.16 8.01 33.85
C ASN A 19 3.63 6.72 33.24
N LYS A 20 2.71 6.02 33.92
CA LYS A 20 2.05 4.83 33.38
C LYS A 20 1.30 5.12 32.08
N LYS A 21 0.51 6.20 32.05
CA LYS A 21 -0.21 6.65 30.84
C LYS A 21 0.74 7.00 29.69
N ILE A 22 1.86 7.67 29.98
CA ILE A 22 2.88 7.99 28.96
C ILE A 22 3.52 6.72 28.40
N ASP A 23 3.82 5.74 29.24
CA ASP A 23 4.40 4.46 28.81
C ASP A 23 3.43 3.65 27.94
N GLU A 24 2.15 3.62 28.31
CA GLU A 24 1.10 3.01 27.49
C GLU A 24 1.00 3.68 26.11
N LEU A 25 0.95 5.01 26.06
CA LEU A 25 0.92 5.75 24.80
C LEU A 25 2.16 5.47 23.93
N ARG A 26 3.35 5.39 24.54
CA ARG A 26 4.59 5.04 23.82
C ARG A 26 4.52 3.65 23.21
N LYS A 27 3.98 2.66 23.93
CA LYS A 27 3.77 1.29 23.43
C LYS A 27 2.80 1.27 22.25
N GLU A 28 1.70 2.02 22.33
CA GLU A 28 0.73 2.12 21.23
C GLU A 28 1.34 2.78 19.99
N ILE A 29 2.08 3.89 20.15
CA ILE A 29 2.79 4.56 19.05
C ILE A 29 3.79 3.60 18.40
N ASN A 30 4.60 2.91 19.20
CA ASN A 30 5.58 1.96 18.68
C ASN A 30 4.91 0.81 17.92
N ASN A 31 3.80 0.29 18.43
CA ASN A 31 3.03 -0.74 17.74
C ASN A 31 2.51 -0.24 16.38
N ILE A 32 1.94 0.97 16.31
CA ILE A 32 1.52 1.56 15.03
C ILE A 32 2.70 1.69 14.07
N ASN A 33 3.84 2.22 14.53
CA ASN A 33 5.02 2.38 13.67
C ASN A 33 5.46 1.03 13.09
N ILE A 34 5.52 -0.02 13.90
CA ILE A 34 5.85 -1.38 13.44
C ILE A 34 4.83 -1.87 12.41
N GLN A 35 3.53 -1.71 12.67
CA GLN A 35 2.51 -2.13 11.71
C GLN A 35 2.56 -1.31 10.42
N MET A 36 2.89 -0.01 10.49
CA MET A 36 2.98 0.89 9.33
C MET A 36 4.17 0.53 8.43
N ILE A 37 5.30 0.15 9.03
CA ILE A 37 6.45 -0.40 8.30
C ILE A 37 6.06 -1.70 7.60
N LYS A 38 5.46 -2.66 8.34
CA LYS A 38 4.99 -3.92 7.76
C LYS A 38 4.03 -3.70 6.60
N PHE A 39 3.06 -2.80 6.76
CA PHE A 39 2.11 -2.44 5.72
C PHE A 39 2.80 -1.82 4.50
N SER A 40 3.77 -0.94 4.72
CA SER A 40 4.51 -0.29 3.63
C SER A 40 5.31 -1.31 2.80
N LEU A 41 5.93 -2.29 3.46
CA LEU A 41 6.69 -3.36 2.82
C LEU A 41 5.82 -4.26 1.93
N LEU A 42 4.54 -4.49 2.28
CA LEU A 42 3.64 -5.30 1.45
C LEU A 42 3.49 -4.73 0.04
N GLY A 43 3.60 -3.40 -0.12
CA GLY A 43 3.50 -2.72 -1.41
C GLY A 43 4.71 -2.89 -2.32
N GLU A 44 5.83 -3.42 -1.82
CA GLU A 44 7.07 -3.54 -2.62
C GLU A 44 6.98 -4.65 -3.68
N THR A 45 6.12 -5.65 -3.48
CA THR A 45 5.92 -6.77 -4.41
C THR A 45 4.74 -6.59 -5.36
N ILE A 46 4.28 -5.34 -5.56
CA ILE A 46 3.07 -5.02 -6.34
C ILE A 46 3.03 -5.65 -7.74
N LEU A 47 4.19 -5.83 -8.38
CA LEU A 47 4.30 -6.40 -9.72
C LEU A 47 3.94 -7.90 -9.78
N GLU A 48 3.90 -8.57 -8.63
CA GLU A 48 3.64 -10.00 -8.49
C GLU A 48 2.25 -10.29 -7.92
N TRP A 49 1.47 -9.25 -7.62
CA TRP A 49 0.18 -9.38 -6.94
C TRP A 49 -0.86 -10.09 -7.81
N ASN A 50 -1.64 -10.94 -7.14
CA ASN A 50 -2.92 -11.45 -7.64
C ASN A 50 -4.09 -10.91 -6.80
N ASP A 51 -5.31 -11.33 -7.14
CA ASP A 51 -6.55 -10.91 -6.44
C ASP A 51 -6.48 -11.08 -4.92
N LYS A 52 -5.87 -12.17 -4.42
CA LYS A 52 -5.74 -12.40 -2.97
C LYS A 52 -4.75 -11.43 -2.33
N ASP A 53 -3.71 -11.02 -3.04
CA ASP A 53 -2.74 -10.04 -2.54
C ASP A 53 -3.38 -8.65 -2.43
N ILE A 54 -4.24 -8.29 -3.40
CA ILE A 54 -5.04 -7.06 -3.35
C ILE A 54 -5.97 -7.08 -2.13
N GLU A 55 -6.72 -8.17 -1.93
CA GLU A 55 -7.58 -8.33 -0.76
C GLU A 55 -6.79 -8.28 0.55
N HIS A 56 -5.61 -8.93 0.59
CA HIS A 56 -4.74 -8.91 1.75
C HIS A 56 -4.25 -7.49 2.07
N TYR A 57 -3.80 -6.76 1.04
CA TYR A 57 -3.34 -5.38 1.19
C TYR A 57 -4.46 -4.49 1.72
N HIS A 58 -5.68 -4.64 1.18
CA HIS A 58 -6.85 -3.91 1.63
C HIS A 58 -7.21 -4.18 3.08
N ALA A 59 -7.25 -5.45 3.48
CA ALA A 59 -7.53 -5.83 4.87
C ALA A 59 -6.50 -5.22 5.83
N ARG A 60 -5.22 -5.19 5.43
CA ARG A 60 -4.14 -4.56 6.21
C ARG A 60 -4.29 -3.05 6.28
N ARG A 61 -4.69 -2.39 5.19
CA ARG A 61 -5.00 -0.96 5.16
C ARG A 61 -6.17 -0.62 6.09
N MET A 62 -7.23 -1.42 6.10
CA MET A 62 -8.39 -1.26 7.00
C MET A 62 -8.02 -1.44 8.48
N ALA A 63 -7.14 -2.41 8.78
CA ALA A 63 -6.62 -2.57 10.13
C ALA A 63 -5.78 -1.35 10.55
N MET A 64 -4.92 -0.83 9.67
CA MET A 64 -4.14 0.38 9.92
C MET A 64 -5.04 1.60 10.17
N ASP A 65 -6.08 1.75 9.36
CA ASP A 65 -7.07 2.82 9.46
C ASP A 65 -7.76 2.83 10.84
N SER A 66 -8.18 1.64 11.30
CA SER A 66 -8.78 1.45 12.63
C SER A 66 -7.79 1.79 13.75
N MET A 67 -6.52 1.41 13.60
CA MET A 67 -5.46 1.74 14.57
C MET A 67 -5.22 3.24 14.65
N LEU A 68 -5.12 3.92 13.50
CA LEU A 68 -4.95 5.37 13.41
C LEU A 68 -6.14 6.14 13.99
N CYS A 69 -7.37 5.66 13.80
CA CYS A 69 -8.56 6.35 14.31
C CYS A 69 -8.56 6.51 15.83
N ARG A 70 -7.94 5.59 16.59
CA ARG A 70 -7.82 5.68 18.05
C ARG A 70 -7.00 6.90 18.49
N PHE A 71 -6.08 7.36 17.66
CA PHE A 71 -5.21 8.48 17.96
C PHE A 71 -5.88 9.84 17.84
N LYS A 72 -7.10 9.91 17.26
CA LYS A 72 -7.87 11.15 17.17
C LYS A 72 -8.28 11.72 18.52
N ALA A 73 -8.31 10.90 19.58
CA ALA A 73 -8.60 11.35 20.93
C ALA A 73 -7.43 12.13 21.56
N THR A 74 -6.20 11.86 21.10
CA THR A 74 -4.96 12.38 21.69
C THR A 74 -4.25 13.39 20.78
N TYR A 75 -4.46 13.29 19.47
CA TYR A 75 -3.82 14.11 18.44
C TYR A 75 -4.86 14.80 17.55
N PRO A 76 -4.52 15.95 16.93
CA PRO A 76 -5.43 16.66 16.02
C PRO A 76 -5.97 15.73 14.93
N ALA A 77 -7.29 15.65 14.81
CA ALA A 77 -7.97 14.74 13.90
C ALA A 77 -7.56 14.97 12.44
N GLU A 78 -7.29 16.22 12.06
CA GLU A 78 -6.89 16.62 10.71
C GLU A 78 -5.58 15.95 10.28
N ARG A 79 -4.63 15.79 11.20
CA ARG A 79 -3.35 15.11 10.92
C ARG A 79 -3.57 13.62 10.70
N ILE A 80 -4.39 13.00 11.54
CA ILE A 80 -4.72 11.57 11.42
C ILE A 80 -5.48 11.30 10.13
N ASP A 81 -6.45 12.15 9.78
CA ASP A 81 -7.23 12.01 8.56
C ASP A 81 -6.40 12.24 7.30
N SER A 82 -5.42 13.16 7.34
CA SER A 82 -4.47 13.34 6.25
C SER A 82 -3.66 12.07 5.98
N VAL A 83 -3.16 11.40 7.04
CA VAL A 83 -2.45 10.12 6.89
C VAL A 83 -3.37 9.04 6.33
N ARG A 84 -4.61 8.94 6.83
CA ARG A 84 -5.58 7.94 6.35
C ARG A 84 -5.91 8.13 4.87
N SER A 85 -6.16 9.37 4.44
CA SER A 85 -6.38 9.72 3.03
C SER A 85 -5.19 9.35 2.15
N LEU A 86 -3.96 9.62 2.63
CA LEU A 86 -2.76 9.26 1.88
C LEU A 86 -2.64 7.74 1.68
N LEU A 87 -3.00 6.94 2.69
CA LEU A 87 -2.97 5.47 2.59
C LEU A 87 -4.05 4.95 1.63
N GLU A 88 -5.24 5.55 1.63
CA GLU A 88 -6.32 5.23 0.68
C GLU A 88 -5.93 5.57 -0.76
N ASP A 89 -5.38 6.76 -0.98
CA ASP A 89 -4.89 7.18 -2.31
C ASP A 89 -3.76 6.27 -2.80
N LYS A 90 -2.84 5.90 -1.91
CA LYS A 90 -1.77 4.94 -2.20
C LYS A 90 -2.34 3.58 -2.63
N GLU A 91 -3.30 3.01 -1.89
CA GLU A 91 -3.97 1.76 -2.28
C GLU A 91 -4.63 1.88 -3.66
N ARG A 92 -5.36 2.97 -3.91
CA ARG A 92 -6.02 3.21 -5.19
C ARG A 92 -5.03 3.26 -6.35
N GLN A 93 -3.88 3.93 -6.16
CA GLN A 93 -2.81 3.96 -7.16
C GLN A 93 -2.21 2.58 -7.40
N MET A 94 -2.04 1.77 -6.36
CA MET A 94 -1.56 0.39 -6.52
C MET A 94 -2.51 -0.47 -7.34
N PHE A 95 -3.81 -0.40 -7.06
CA PHE A 95 -4.81 -1.12 -7.84
C PHE A 95 -4.78 -0.72 -9.33
N GLN A 96 -4.57 0.56 -9.63
CA GLN A 96 -4.41 1.04 -11.00
C GLN A 96 -3.17 0.45 -11.69
N ILE A 97 -2.05 0.34 -10.98
CA ILE A 97 -0.83 -0.28 -11.51
C ILE A 97 -1.09 -1.74 -11.88
N VAL A 98 -1.67 -2.52 -10.97
CA VAL A 98 -1.97 -3.95 -11.23
C VAL A 98 -2.89 -4.10 -12.45
N ARG A 99 -3.96 -3.31 -12.52
CA ARG A 99 -4.87 -3.32 -13.68
C ARG A 99 -4.15 -2.98 -14.99
N LEU A 100 -3.30 -1.97 -15.00
CA LEU A 100 -2.53 -1.59 -16.20
C LEU A 100 -1.57 -2.70 -16.64
N MET A 101 -1.00 -3.46 -15.69
CA MET A 101 -0.16 -4.61 -15.99
C MET A 101 -0.95 -5.72 -16.68
N ASP A 102 -2.16 -6.02 -16.23
CA ASP A 102 -3.04 -7.01 -16.86
C ASP A 102 -3.45 -6.60 -18.28
N GLU A 103 -3.79 -5.32 -18.44
CA GLU A 103 -4.10 -4.75 -19.76
C GLU A 103 -2.89 -4.86 -20.70
N GLN A 104 -1.69 -4.51 -20.22
CA GLN A 104 -0.45 -4.66 -20.98
C GLN A 104 -0.16 -6.12 -21.36
N GLN A 105 -0.38 -7.06 -20.45
CA GLN A 105 -0.16 -8.49 -20.71
C GLN A 105 -1.15 -9.01 -21.78
N SER A 106 -2.41 -8.58 -21.72
CA SER A 106 -3.42 -8.90 -22.74
C SER A 106 -3.04 -8.35 -24.12
N ILE A 107 -2.57 -7.11 -24.19
CA ILE A 107 -2.08 -6.50 -25.43
C ILE A 107 -0.87 -7.27 -25.97
N ASN A 108 0.10 -7.58 -25.12
CA ASN A 108 1.29 -8.34 -25.53
C ASN A 108 0.93 -9.72 -26.10
N LYS A 109 -0.04 -10.43 -25.50
CA LYS A 109 -0.56 -11.70 -26.03
C LYS A 109 -1.19 -11.53 -27.42
N LYS A 110 -1.99 -10.47 -27.63
CA LYS A 110 -2.58 -10.17 -28.95
C LYS A 110 -1.51 -9.90 -30.01
N ILE A 111 -0.47 -9.12 -29.67
CA ILE A 111 0.65 -8.83 -30.57
C ILE A 111 1.40 -10.13 -30.91
N ALA A 112 1.74 -10.93 -29.91
CA ALA A 112 2.44 -12.21 -30.11
C ALA A 112 1.67 -13.15 -31.06
N ASN A 113 0.34 -13.20 -30.96
CA ASN A 113 -0.50 -14.01 -31.85
C ASN A 113 -0.58 -13.47 -33.29
N GLN A 114 -0.39 -12.16 -33.50
CA GLN A 114 -0.42 -11.55 -34.84
C GLN A 114 0.91 -11.68 -35.59
N ILE A 115 2.04 -11.74 -34.88
CA ILE A 115 3.38 -11.81 -35.49
C ILE A 115 3.48 -12.96 -36.53
N PRO A 116 3.08 -14.22 -36.24
CA PRO A 116 3.14 -15.30 -37.22
C PRO A 116 2.29 -15.05 -38.47
N VAL A 117 1.12 -14.44 -38.31
CA VAL A 117 0.20 -14.13 -39.42
C VAL A 117 0.84 -13.08 -40.35
N ILE A 118 1.49 -12.07 -39.78
CA ILE A 118 2.20 -11.02 -40.55
C ILE A 118 3.40 -11.64 -41.28
N VAL A 119 4.16 -12.52 -40.62
CA VAL A 119 5.28 -13.24 -41.24
C VAL A 119 4.80 -14.10 -42.42
N GLN A 120 3.73 -14.88 -42.26
CA GLN A 120 3.18 -15.69 -43.35
C GLN A 120 2.70 -14.83 -44.53
N LYS A 121 1.95 -13.75 -44.26
CA LYS A 121 1.47 -12.84 -45.31
C LYS A 121 2.61 -12.18 -46.08
N SER A 122 3.65 -11.73 -45.39
CA SER A 122 4.81 -11.10 -46.02
C SER A 122 5.62 -12.06 -46.90
N VAL A 123 5.80 -13.32 -46.48
CA VAL A 123 6.42 -14.37 -47.32
C VAL A 123 5.56 -14.65 -48.57
N GLN A 124 4.24 -14.73 -48.41
CA GLN A 124 3.32 -14.97 -49.52
C GLN A 124 3.31 -13.80 -50.53
N GLU A 125 3.31 -12.54 -50.05
CA GLU A 125 3.40 -11.35 -50.91
C GLU A 125 4.73 -11.26 -51.65
N GLN A 126 5.86 -11.61 -51.01
CA GLN A 126 7.16 -11.62 -51.68
C GLN A 126 7.24 -12.68 -52.78
N SER A 127 6.65 -13.86 -52.58
CA SER A 127 6.65 -14.95 -53.58
C SER A 127 5.89 -14.60 -54.87
N LYS A 128 4.94 -13.65 -54.81
CA LYS A 128 4.11 -13.24 -55.96
C LYS A 128 4.72 -12.12 -56.80
N LYS A 129 5.89 -11.57 -56.44
CA LYS A 129 6.56 -10.55 -57.27
C LYS A 129 6.96 -11.19 -58.61
N PRO A 130 6.45 -10.70 -59.76
CA PRO A 130 6.78 -11.27 -61.05
C PRO A 130 8.28 -11.14 -61.31
N LYS A 131 8.94 -12.23 -61.73
CA LYS A 131 10.33 -12.17 -62.20
C LYS A 131 10.42 -11.08 -63.27
N ARG A 132 11.29 -10.08 -63.06
CA ARG A 132 11.60 -9.07 -64.08
C ARG A 132 11.95 -9.82 -65.38
N LYS A 133 11.17 -9.60 -66.45
CA LYS A 133 11.61 -9.96 -67.80
C LYS A 133 12.85 -9.12 -68.07
N GLY A 134 14.01 -9.77 -68.13
CA GLY A 134 15.27 -9.14 -68.52
C GLY A 134 15.18 -8.60 -69.94
N PHE A 135 15.90 -7.51 -70.17
CA PHE A 135 16.26 -7.05 -71.51
C PHE A 135 17.31 -7.97 -72.11
#